data_AF-A0A2P1G2A3-F1
#
_entry.id   AF-A0A2P1G2A3-F1
#
_cell.length_a   1.000
_cell.length_b   1.000
_cell.length_c   1.000
_cell.angle_alpha   90.00
_cell.angle_beta   90.00
_cell.angle_gamma   90.00
#
_symmetry.space_group_name_H-M   'P 1'
#
loop_
_entity.id
_entity.type
_entity.pdbx_description
1 polymer ?
#
loop_
_entity_poly.entity_id
_entity_poly.type
_entity_poly.pdbx_seq_one_letter_code
_entity_poly.pdbx_strand_id
1 'polypeptide(L)'
;MMKKNIKIILLVLTVMSILFATSCKKADEDAVATVNGKAISEKDFTENYKVYERMYKQQLGEEALKKTDKDGVSFKDKLKDNILEKLIVDELINQEIDKKKIAIEDEEVNKLYEQTIKDMGGKEQYEQFLKQQNITDDFIKDSIKKDYKQQKLEESFYKDNKITDEEIKEFYDSNKDKLIKYSLSQIMADNEDDAKKLYDRLQAGEDFAELAKKESSDTYSASNGGKMGEVQASSMPEEFLNAVSSTEIGSYSKVFKSDMGYHIVKVEDKKDQLEDLKAEIEQTLKTQKFVGYMKELRANADVKKMDLPEIKDDDVKTDDEAKDADNKDADTKDDSKDTETKDDSEAEDKSDNK
;
A
#
# COMPACT_ATOMS: atom_id res chain seq x y z
N MET A 1 44.96 -54.48 -16.39
CA MET A 1 43.86 -53.49 -16.45
C MET A 1 43.32 -53.47 -17.88
N MET A 2 41.99 -53.51 -17.98
CA MET A 2 41.13 -53.89 -19.11
C MET A 2 41.49 -53.16 -20.43
N LYS A 3 41.77 -53.82 -21.57
CA LYS A 3 40.87 -54.47 -22.56
C LYS A 3 39.57 -53.67 -22.79
N LYS A 4 39.05 -53.39 -23.99
CA LYS A 4 39.43 -53.48 -25.40
C LYS A 4 38.21 -52.89 -26.14
N ASN A 5 38.44 -52.04 -27.13
CA ASN A 5 37.79 -52.06 -28.45
C ASN A 5 36.26 -51.83 -28.66
N ILE A 6 35.97 -50.77 -29.43
CA ILE A 6 35.35 -50.79 -30.80
C ILE A 6 33.80 -50.77 -30.96
N LYS A 7 33.36 -49.71 -31.68
CA LYS A 7 32.26 -49.53 -32.69
C LYS A 7 30.80 -49.21 -32.29
N ILE A 8 30.40 -48.00 -32.72
CA ILE A 8 29.26 -47.61 -33.59
C ILE A 8 27.89 -48.23 -33.30
N ILE A 9 26.90 -47.38 -32.95
CA ILE A 9 25.52 -47.51 -33.40
C ILE A 9 24.97 -46.12 -33.80
N LEU A 10 24.51 -46.05 -35.04
CA LEU A 10 23.74 -44.99 -35.68
C LEU A 10 22.27 -45.40 -35.57
N LEU A 11 21.37 -44.55 -35.07
CA LEU A 11 19.92 -44.75 -35.21
C LEU A 11 19.25 -43.44 -35.63
N VAL A 12 18.82 -43.42 -36.89
CA VAL A 12 17.89 -42.46 -37.49
C VAL A 12 16.47 -42.86 -37.08
N LEU A 13 15.64 -41.91 -36.63
CA LEU A 13 14.17 -41.96 -36.79
C LEU A 13 13.52 -40.60 -36.40
N THR A 14 13.10 -39.88 -37.44
CA THR A 14 11.82 -39.15 -37.60
C THR A 14 11.31 -38.16 -36.54
N VAL A 15 11.22 -36.90 -36.98
CA VAL A 15 10.07 -35.96 -36.87
C VAL A 15 9.09 -36.22 -35.72
N MET A 16 9.11 -35.34 -34.71
CA MET A 16 7.93 -35.04 -33.90
C MET A 16 7.94 -33.54 -33.52
N SER A 17 7.10 -32.80 -34.23
CA SER A 17 6.28 -31.69 -33.72
C SER A 17 7.03 -30.47 -33.15
N ILE A 18 7.28 -29.43 -33.95
CA ILE A 18 6.39 -28.25 -33.97
C ILE A 18 5.13 -28.47 -33.12
N LEU A 19 5.14 -28.03 -31.86
CA LEU A 19 3.98 -27.60 -31.07
C LEU A 19 4.42 -27.30 -29.63
N PHE A 20 4.88 -26.07 -29.38
CA PHE A 20 4.54 -25.29 -28.18
C PHE A 20 4.76 -23.80 -28.50
N ALA A 21 4.12 -23.33 -29.57
CA ALA A 21 3.91 -21.89 -29.81
C ALA A 21 2.40 -21.58 -29.92
N THR A 22 1.56 -22.41 -29.32
CA THR A 22 0.09 -22.23 -29.30
C THR A 22 -0.48 -22.13 -27.90
N SER A 23 0.34 -22.16 -26.84
CA SER A 23 -0.14 -21.86 -25.48
C SER A 23 -0.22 -20.36 -25.19
N CYS A 24 0.44 -19.50 -25.97
CA CYS A 24 0.30 -18.04 -25.83
C CYS A 24 -1.01 -17.52 -26.41
N LYS A 25 -1.66 -18.25 -27.34
CA LYS A 25 -2.80 -17.68 -28.09
C LYS A 25 -4.10 -17.62 -27.28
N LYS A 26 -4.26 -18.47 -26.25
CA LYS A 26 -5.45 -18.49 -25.39
C LYS A 26 -5.31 -17.62 -24.14
N ALA A 27 -4.08 -17.39 -23.67
CA ALA A 27 -3.81 -16.48 -22.56
C ALA A 27 -4.00 -14.99 -22.94
N ASP A 28 -4.04 -14.69 -24.24
CA ASP A 28 -4.19 -13.34 -24.79
C ASP A 28 -5.67 -12.90 -24.93
N GLU A 29 -6.64 -13.83 -24.97
CA GLU A 29 -8.05 -13.47 -25.27
C GLU A 29 -8.74 -12.75 -24.09
N ASP A 30 -8.36 -13.05 -22.84
CA ASP A 30 -8.94 -12.46 -21.62
C ASP A 30 -7.93 -11.58 -20.86
N ALA A 31 -7.00 -10.94 -21.57
CA ALA A 31 -5.95 -10.11 -20.99
C ALA A 31 -6.29 -8.61 -21.11
N VAL A 32 -5.95 -7.84 -20.07
CA VAL A 32 -6.05 -6.37 -20.10
C VAL A 32 -4.73 -5.70 -20.49
N ALA A 33 -3.63 -6.42 -20.34
CA ALA A 33 -2.32 -6.04 -20.85
C ALA A 33 -1.37 -7.24 -20.91
N THR A 34 -0.27 -7.10 -21.64
CA THR A 34 0.89 -7.98 -21.51
C THR A 34 2.12 -7.19 -21.07
N VAL A 35 2.95 -7.78 -20.22
CA VAL A 35 4.25 -7.24 -19.77
C VAL A 35 5.34 -8.24 -20.13
N ASN A 36 6.22 -7.87 -21.08
CA ASN A 36 7.25 -8.75 -21.62
C ASN A 36 6.69 -10.10 -22.11
N GLY A 37 5.49 -10.07 -22.70
CA GLY A 37 4.78 -11.24 -23.22
C GLY A 37 4.01 -12.06 -22.18
N LYS A 38 4.02 -11.68 -20.89
CA LYS A 38 3.17 -12.29 -19.86
C LYS A 38 1.87 -11.50 -19.68
N ALA A 39 0.74 -12.18 -19.79
CA ALA A 39 -0.58 -11.58 -19.70
C ALA A 39 -0.95 -11.17 -18.26
N ILE A 40 -1.65 -10.05 -18.13
CA ILE A 40 -2.39 -9.61 -16.95
C ILE A 40 -3.86 -9.90 -17.22
N SER A 41 -4.49 -10.73 -16.39
CA SER A 41 -5.85 -11.21 -16.65
C SER A 41 -6.91 -10.14 -16.39
N GLU A 42 -8.01 -10.21 -17.15
CA GLU A 42 -9.22 -9.41 -16.92
C GLU A 42 -9.81 -9.65 -15.53
N LYS A 43 -9.73 -10.89 -15.05
CA LYS A 43 -10.18 -11.27 -13.70
C LYS A 43 -9.41 -10.48 -12.63
N ASP A 44 -8.08 -10.50 -12.67
CA ASP A 44 -7.24 -9.78 -11.69
C ASP A 44 -7.52 -8.28 -11.72
N PHE A 45 -7.68 -7.71 -12.92
CA PHE A 45 -8.04 -6.32 -13.10
C PHE A 45 -9.39 -5.98 -12.48
N THR A 46 -10.41 -6.78 -12.76
CA THR A 46 -11.79 -6.55 -12.31
C THR A 46 -11.90 -6.66 -10.80
N GLU A 47 -11.28 -7.69 -10.20
CA GLU A 47 -11.25 -7.88 -8.74
C GLU A 47 -10.57 -6.70 -8.04
N ASN A 48 -9.37 -6.29 -8.51
CA ASN A 48 -8.68 -5.13 -7.94
C ASN A 48 -9.50 -3.86 -8.10
N TYR A 49 -9.99 -3.58 -9.31
CA TYR A 49 -10.76 -2.36 -9.58
C TYR A 49 -11.97 -2.23 -8.65
N LYS A 50 -12.74 -3.30 -8.45
CA LYS A 50 -13.94 -3.26 -7.61
C LYS A 50 -13.66 -3.02 -6.14
N VAL A 51 -12.56 -3.57 -5.61
CA VAL A 51 -12.14 -3.29 -4.23
C VAL A 51 -11.86 -1.80 -4.06
N TYR A 52 -11.05 -1.21 -4.93
CA TYR A 52 -10.75 0.22 -4.84
C TYR A 52 -11.96 1.11 -5.17
N GLU A 53 -12.79 0.72 -6.13
CA GLU A 53 -14.02 1.45 -6.46
C GLU A 53 -14.94 1.55 -5.23
N ARG A 54 -15.16 0.44 -4.52
CA ARG A 54 -15.98 0.40 -3.31
C ARG A 54 -15.39 1.25 -2.20
N MET A 55 -14.08 1.16 -1.97
CA MET A 55 -13.37 1.97 -0.98
C MET A 55 -13.56 3.47 -1.25
N TYR A 56 -13.40 3.89 -2.52
CA TYR A 56 -13.61 5.28 -2.90
C TYR A 56 -15.08 5.71 -2.83
N LYS A 57 -16.04 4.86 -3.23
CA LYS A 57 -17.48 5.11 -3.05
C LYS A 57 -17.82 5.32 -1.57
N GLN A 58 -17.25 4.52 -0.66
CA GLN A 58 -17.48 4.63 0.77
C GLN A 58 -16.89 5.92 1.36
N GLN A 59 -15.68 6.32 0.94
CA GLN A 59 -14.98 7.49 1.48
C GLN A 59 -15.49 8.81 0.89
N LEU A 60 -15.81 8.84 -0.40
CA LEU A 60 -16.07 10.07 -1.16
C LEU A 60 -17.51 10.18 -1.69
N GLY A 61 -18.31 9.12 -1.57
CA GLY A 61 -19.65 9.00 -2.15
C GLY A 61 -19.64 8.56 -3.62
N GLU A 62 -20.75 8.00 -4.11
CA GLU A 62 -20.87 7.45 -5.48
C GLU A 62 -20.61 8.49 -6.58
N GLU A 63 -21.03 9.73 -6.37
CA GLU A 63 -20.88 10.81 -7.35
C GLU A 63 -19.41 11.21 -7.57
N ALA A 64 -18.49 10.84 -6.66
CA ALA A 64 -17.08 11.14 -6.81
C ALA A 64 -16.47 10.49 -8.06
N LEU A 65 -16.90 9.27 -8.41
CA LEU A 65 -16.38 8.53 -9.57
C LEU A 65 -16.74 9.20 -10.91
N LYS A 66 -17.85 9.94 -10.95
CA LYS A 66 -18.32 10.65 -12.14
C LYS A 66 -17.65 12.00 -12.33
N LYS A 67 -16.98 12.54 -11.30
CA LYS A 67 -16.30 13.83 -11.40
C LYS A 67 -15.19 13.76 -12.44
N THR A 68 -15.16 14.74 -13.32
CA THR A 68 -14.12 14.89 -14.33
C THR A 68 -13.10 15.93 -13.89
N ASP A 69 -11.87 15.77 -14.35
CA ASP A 69 -10.88 16.83 -14.26
C ASP A 69 -11.10 17.92 -15.34
N LYS A 70 -10.12 18.82 -15.48
CA LYS A 70 -10.14 19.90 -16.47
C LYS A 70 -10.09 19.42 -17.91
N ASP A 71 -9.59 18.20 -18.13
CA ASP A 71 -9.43 17.59 -19.46
C ASP A 71 -10.61 16.67 -19.81
N GLY A 72 -11.61 16.58 -18.92
CA GLY A 72 -12.83 15.78 -19.11
C GLY A 72 -12.67 14.30 -18.75
N VAL A 73 -11.53 13.90 -18.17
CA VAL A 73 -11.29 12.50 -17.77
C VAL A 73 -11.98 12.22 -16.44
N SER A 74 -12.84 11.20 -16.41
CA SER A 74 -13.56 10.85 -15.18
C SER A 74 -12.62 10.23 -14.14
N PHE A 75 -12.94 10.40 -12.85
CA PHE A 75 -12.20 9.73 -11.79
C PHE A 75 -12.28 8.20 -11.91
N LYS A 76 -13.41 7.67 -12.42
CA LYS A 76 -13.58 6.25 -12.77
C LYS A 76 -12.51 5.77 -13.76
N ASP A 77 -12.29 6.52 -14.84
CA ASP A 77 -11.32 6.15 -15.87
C ASP A 77 -9.89 6.24 -15.35
N LYS A 78 -9.57 7.28 -14.56
CA LYS A 78 -8.27 7.37 -13.88
C LYS A 78 -8.03 6.22 -12.91
N LEU A 79 -9.08 5.80 -12.20
CA LEU A 79 -8.98 4.65 -11.31
C LEU A 79 -8.66 3.38 -12.11
N LYS A 80 -9.36 3.13 -13.23
CA LYS A 80 -9.05 2.02 -14.13
C LYS A 80 -7.58 2.05 -14.59
N ASP A 81 -7.11 3.19 -15.06
CA ASP A 81 -5.71 3.35 -15.50
C ASP A 81 -4.72 3.09 -14.37
N ASN A 82 -4.98 3.59 -13.16
CA ASN A 82 -4.14 3.38 -11.99
C ASN A 82 -4.09 1.90 -11.58
N ILE A 83 -5.20 1.18 -11.66
CA ILE A 83 -5.26 -0.26 -11.34
C ILE A 83 -4.50 -1.07 -12.39
N LEU A 84 -4.68 -0.76 -13.68
CA LEU A 84 -3.92 -1.41 -14.74
C LEU A 84 -2.41 -1.19 -14.54
N GLU A 85 -2.00 0.05 -14.27
CA GLU A 85 -0.60 0.38 -14.04
C GLU A 85 -0.04 -0.29 -12.78
N LYS A 86 -0.82 -0.39 -11.70
CA LYS A 86 -0.46 -1.17 -10.51
C LYS A 86 -0.19 -2.64 -10.88
N LEU A 87 -1.08 -3.28 -11.64
CA LEU A 87 -0.90 -4.68 -12.04
C LEU A 87 0.31 -4.89 -12.96
N ILE A 88 0.61 -3.91 -13.82
CA ILE A 88 1.83 -3.91 -14.63
C ILE A 88 3.07 -3.87 -13.73
N VAL A 89 3.09 -3.01 -12.71
CA VAL A 89 4.20 -2.93 -11.75
C VAL A 89 4.31 -4.23 -10.93
N ASP A 90 3.20 -4.79 -10.44
CA ASP A 90 3.18 -6.06 -9.71
C ASP A 90 3.80 -7.20 -10.56
N GLU A 91 3.49 -7.23 -11.86
CA GLU A 91 4.04 -8.20 -12.78
C GLU A 91 5.54 -7.97 -13.05
N LEU A 92 6.00 -6.72 -13.15
CA LEU A 92 7.43 -6.42 -13.26
C LEU A 92 8.21 -6.84 -12.00
N ILE A 93 7.62 -6.67 -10.83
CA ILE A 93 8.19 -7.17 -9.57
C ILE A 93 8.33 -8.68 -9.63
N ASN A 94 7.28 -9.41 -10.06
CA ASN A 94 7.36 -10.87 -10.22
C ASN A 94 8.51 -11.29 -11.15
N GLN A 95 8.64 -10.63 -12.31
CA GLN A 95 9.69 -10.95 -13.27
C GLN A 95 11.10 -10.67 -12.71
N GLU A 96 11.28 -9.59 -11.95
CA GLU A 96 12.57 -9.31 -11.30
C GLU A 96 12.87 -10.26 -10.15
N ILE A 97 11.87 -10.67 -9.36
CA ILE A 97 12.01 -11.73 -8.35
C ILE A 97 12.50 -13.03 -9.01
N ASP A 98 11.87 -13.45 -10.11
CA ASP A 98 12.23 -14.67 -10.84
C ASP A 98 13.64 -14.58 -11.45
N LYS A 99 13.94 -13.45 -12.11
CA LYS A 99 15.24 -13.19 -12.73
C LYS A 99 16.39 -13.17 -11.72
N LYS A 100 16.16 -12.55 -10.55
CA LYS A 100 17.15 -12.51 -9.45
C LYS A 100 17.12 -13.76 -8.58
N LYS A 101 16.16 -14.68 -8.80
CA LYS A 101 15.95 -15.91 -8.02
C LYS A 101 15.79 -15.62 -6.53
N ILE A 102 15.02 -14.58 -6.21
CA ILE A 102 14.74 -14.19 -4.83
C ILE A 102 13.70 -15.18 -4.27
N ALA A 103 14.05 -15.83 -3.16
CA ALA A 103 13.16 -16.79 -2.51
C ALA A 103 11.98 -16.08 -1.81
N ILE A 104 10.78 -16.62 -2.00
CA ILE A 104 9.54 -16.16 -1.36
C ILE A 104 9.03 -17.31 -0.49
N GLU A 105 9.24 -17.19 0.82
CA GLU A 105 8.90 -18.23 1.79
C GLU A 105 7.42 -18.12 2.19
N ASP A 106 6.63 -19.16 1.90
CA ASP A 106 5.19 -19.17 2.21
C ASP A 106 4.94 -19.12 3.74
N GLU A 107 5.86 -19.62 4.57
CA GLU A 107 5.77 -19.53 6.03
C GLU A 107 5.76 -18.07 6.52
N GLU A 108 6.62 -17.21 5.96
CA GLU A 108 6.67 -15.79 6.33
C GLU A 108 5.43 -15.04 5.83
N VAL A 109 4.91 -15.40 4.64
CA VAL A 109 3.65 -14.84 4.13
C VAL A 109 2.48 -15.20 5.05
N ASN A 110 2.39 -16.46 5.49
CA ASN A 110 1.35 -16.90 6.42
C ASN A 110 1.46 -16.19 7.77
N LYS A 111 2.68 -15.99 8.28
CA LYS A 111 2.90 -15.24 9.52
C LYS A 111 2.47 -13.78 9.41
N LEU A 112 2.74 -13.12 8.28
CA LEU A 112 2.26 -11.76 8.00
C LEU A 112 0.72 -11.71 7.93
N TYR A 113 0.10 -12.71 7.32
CA TYR A 113 -1.34 -12.85 7.29
C TYR A 113 -1.95 -13.03 8.69
N GLU A 114 -1.41 -13.93 9.51
CA GLU A 114 -1.86 -14.11 10.90
C GLU A 114 -1.67 -12.84 11.74
N GLN A 115 -0.55 -12.15 11.56
CA GLN A 115 -0.27 -10.88 12.24
C GLN A 115 -1.26 -9.79 11.81
N THR A 116 -1.61 -9.72 10.52
CA THR A 116 -2.63 -8.80 10.00
C THR A 116 -3.98 -9.02 10.69
N ILE A 117 -4.43 -10.27 10.81
CA ILE A 117 -5.68 -10.60 11.53
C ILE A 117 -5.62 -10.12 12.98
N LYS A 118 -4.49 -10.32 13.65
CA LYS A 118 -4.30 -9.89 15.04
C LYS A 118 -4.32 -8.37 15.19
N ASP A 119 -3.66 -7.65 14.30
CA ASP A 119 -3.61 -6.18 14.32
C ASP A 119 -4.97 -5.53 14.02
N MET A 120 -5.83 -6.23 13.29
CA MET A 120 -7.23 -5.84 13.06
C MET A 120 -8.15 -6.13 14.25
N GLY A 121 -7.64 -6.69 15.34
CA GLY A 121 -8.40 -7.00 16.55
C GLY A 121 -8.82 -8.46 16.70
N GLY A 122 -8.42 -9.32 15.75
CA GLY A 122 -8.70 -10.76 15.77
C GLY A 122 -9.59 -11.23 14.61
N LYS A 123 -9.83 -12.54 14.57
CA LYS A 123 -10.55 -13.21 13.48
C LYS A 123 -11.97 -12.68 13.27
N GLU A 124 -12.68 -12.33 14.33
CA GLU A 124 -14.05 -11.83 14.23
C GLU A 124 -14.09 -10.46 13.52
N GLN A 125 -13.21 -9.53 13.92
CA GLN A 125 -13.09 -8.21 13.30
C GLN A 125 -12.64 -8.32 11.85
N TYR A 126 -11.72 -9.25 11.56
CA TYR A 126 -11.27 -9.55 10.21
C TYR A 126 -12.42 -10.07 9.32
N GLU A 127 -13.20 -11.07 9.78
CA GLU A 127 -14.35 -11.59 9.03
C GLU A 127 -15.44 -10.53 8.82
N GLN A 128 -15.68 -9.67 9.83
CA GLN A 128 -16.59 -8.54 9.69
C GLN A 128 -16.09 -7.53 8.65
N PHE A 129 -14.79 -7.24 8.63
CA PHE A 129 -14.17 -6.39 7.62
C PHE A 129 -14.34 -6.97 6.21
N LEU A 130 -14.02 -8.25 6.00
CA LEU A 130 -14.19 -8.92 4.71
C LEU A 130 -15.63 -8.80 4.20
N LYS A 131 -16.61 -9.02 5.07
CA LYS A 131 -18.04 -8.88 4.74
C LYS A 131 -18.42 -7.44 4.41
N GLN A 132 -18.06 -6.49 5.27
CA GLN A 132 -18.39 -5.08 5.09
C GLN A 132 -17.78 -4.53 3.79
N GLN A 133 -16.55 -4.94 3.51
CA GLN A 133 -15.82 -4.52 2.33
C GLN A 133 -16.10 -5.41 1.11
N ASN A 134 -16.85 -6.51 1.26
CA ASN A 134 -17.15 -7.48 0.19
C ASN A 134 -15.85 -7.91 -0.55
N ILE A 135 -14.86 -8.30 0.23
CA ILE A 135 -13.52 -8.77 -0.18
C ILE A 135 -13.39 -10.23 0.25
N THR A 136 -12.74 -11.05 -0.57
CA THR A 136 -12.47 -12.46 -0.26
C THR A 136 -11.19 -12.61 0.57
N ASP A 137 -11.10 -13.68 1.34
CA ASP A 137 -9.87 -14.00 2.08
C ASP A 137 -8.66 -14.19 1.15
N ASP A 138 -8.89 -14.81 -0.02
CA ASP A 138 -7.85 -15.02 -1.04
C ASP A 138 -7.28 -13.71 -1.57
N PHE A 139 -8.12 -12.69 -1.77
CA PHE A 139 -7.65 -11.37 -2.21
C PHE A 139 -6.69 -10.76 -1.19
N ILE A 140 -6.98 -10.88 0.11
CA ILE A 140 -6.10 -10.37 1.17
C ILE A 140 -4.78 -11.14 1.21
N LYS A 141 -4.82 -12.47 1.15
CA LYS A 141 -3.61 -13.31 1.11
C LYS A 141 -2.73 -12.96 -0.09
N ASP A 142 -3.34 -12.77 -1.26
CA ASP A 142 -2.63 -12.38 -2.47
C ASP A 142 -2.04 -10.98 -2.36
N SER A 143 -2.74 -10.02 -1.76
CA SER A 143 -2.22 -8.68 -1.49
C SER A 143 -0.99 -8.74 -0.57
N ILE A 144 -1.07 -9.48 0.53
CA ILE A 144 0.05 -9.65 1.48
C ILE A 144 1.24 -10.31 0.78
N LYS A 145 1.01 -11.33 -0.06
CA LYS A 145 2.08 -11.99 -0.82
C LYS A 145 2.73 -11.03 -1.81
N LYS A 146 1.97 -10.14 -2.46
CA LYS A 146 2.49 -9.11 -3.37
C LYS A 146 3.34 -8.07 -2.61
N ASP A 147 2.85 -7.59 -1.47
CA ASP A 147 3.59 -6.64 -0.62
C ASP A 147 4.90 -7.26 -0.10
N TYR A 148 4.86 -8.53 0.32
CA TYR A 148 6.04 -9.26 0.74
C TYR A 148 7.07 -9.44 -0.39
N LYS A 149 6.61 -9.73 -1.62
CA LYS A 149 7.50 -9.78 -2.80
C LYS A 149 8.16 -8.43 -3.06
N GLN A 150 7.41 -7.33 -2.98
CA GLN A 150 7.99 -5.99 -3.12
C GLN A 150 9.06 -5.75 -2.05
N GLN A 151 8.76 -6.05 -0.78
CA GLN A 151 9.71 -5.93 0.32
C GLN A 151 10.99 -6.74 0.04
N LYS A 152 10.85 -7.99 -0.45
CA LYS A 152 12.00 -8.83 -0.78
C LYS A 152 12.82 -8.30 -1.96
N LEU A 153 12.16 -7.70 -2.95
CA LEU A 153 12.85 -7.03 -4.05
C LEU A 153 13.61 -5.80 -3.54
N GLU A 154 13.01 -4.98 -2.67
CA GLU A 154 13.66 -3.84 -2.01
C GLU A 154 14.89 -4.28 -1.19
N GLU A 155 14.73 -5.29 -0.34
CA GLU A 155 15.82 -5.88 0.45
C GLU A 155 16.96 -6.36 -0.46
N SER A 156 16.64 -7.04 -1.56
CA SER A 156 17.64 -7.47 -2.54
C SER A 156 18.29 -6.28 -3.25
N PHE A 157 17.52 -5.25 -3.60
CA PHE A 157 18.01 -4.07 -4.29
C PHE A 157 19.02 -3.30 -3.44
N TYR A 158 18.71 -3.05 -2.17
CA TYR A 158 19.58 -2.29 -1.27
C TYR A 158 20.83 -3.05 -0.79
N LYS A 159 20.90 -4.39 -0.98
CA LYS A 159 22.15 -5.13 -0.79
C LYS A 159 23.23 -4.67 -1.76
N ASP A 160 22.84 -4.43 -3.01
CA ASP A 160 23.73 -4.01 -4.10
C ASP A 160 23.76 -2.49 -4.28
N ASN A 161 22.71 -1.78 -3.85
CA ASN A 161 22.50 -0.35 -4.07
C ASN A 161 22.39 0.42 -2.75
N LYS A 162 23.39 0.26 -1.89
CA LYS A 162 23.45 1.00 -0.61
C LYS A 162 23.47 2.51 -0.85
N ILE A 163 22.99 3.24 0.14
CA ILE A 163 23.17 4.68 0.21
C ILE A 163 24.53 4.96 0.86
N THR A 164 25.32 5.78 0.19
CA THR A 164 26.66 6.19 0.64
C THR A 164 26.59 7.45 1.50
N ASP A 165 27.60 7.64 2.35
CA ASP A 165 27.72 8.87 3.15
C ASP A 165 27.89 10.10 2.24
N GLU A 166 28.53 9.93 1.08
CA GLU A 166 28.65 10.94 0.04
C GLU A 166 27.29 11.36 -0.54
N GLU A 167 26.43 10.40 -0.93
CA GLU A 167 25.07 10.68 -1.40
C GLU A 167 24.24 11.42 -0.34
N ILE A 168 24.37 11.02 0.93
CA ILE A 168 23.69 11.68 2.05
C ILE A 168 24.18 13.12 2.20
N LYS A 169 25.50 13.32 2.16
CA LYS A 169 26.10 14.66 2.28
C LYS A 169 25.69 15.56 1.12
N GLU A 170 25.72 15.06 -0.12
CA GLU A 170 25.33 15.81 -1.31
C GLU A 170 23.85 16.22 -1.26
N PHE A 171 22.98 15.30 -0.84
CA PHE A 171 21.56 15.58 -0.64
C PHE A 171 21.36 16.66 0.43
N TYR A 172 22.04 16.54 1.57
CA TYR A 172 22.00 17.53 2.64
C TYR A 172 22.46 18.90 2.16
N ASP A 173 23.65 18.99 1.55
CA ASP A 173 24.24 20.26 1.09
C ASP A 173 23.32 20.96 0.07
N SER A 174 22.70 20.19 -0.83
CA SER A 174 21.82 20.71 -1.88
C SER A 174 20.42 21.10 -1.40
N ASN A 175 20.01 20.66 -0.20
CA ASN A 175 18.67 20.86 0.33
C ASN A 175 18.64 21.48 1.72
N LYS A 176 19.77 21.96 2.25
CA LYS A 176 19.95 22.36 3.65
C LYS A 176 18.80 23.20 4.20
N ASP A 177 18.46 24.29 3.52
CA ASP A 177 17.41 25.22 3.98
C ASP A 177 16.01 24.57 4.06
N LYS A 178 15.77 23.56 3.23
CA LYS A 178 14.50 22.81 3.22
C LYS A 178 14.49 21.71 4.28
N LEU A 179 15.64 21.28 4.78
CA LEU A 179 15.73 20.18 5.74
C LEU A 179 15.70 20.64 7.20
N ILE A 180 15.82 21.94 7.45
CA ILE A 180 15.77 22.49 8.81
C ILE A 180 14.41 22.16 9.43
N LYS A 181 14.44 21.59 10.64
CA LYS A 181 13.26 21.33 11.46
C LYS A 181 13.39 22.00 12.82
N TYR A 182 12.27 22.47 13.33
CA TYR A 182 12.17 23.04 14.68
C TYR A 182 11.15 22.25 15.49
N SER A 183 11.48 21.96 16.74
CA SER A 183 10.50 21.51 17.73
C SER A 183 9.91 22.74 18.41
N LEU A 184 8.60 22.93 18.27
CA LEU A 184 7.94 24.18 18.66
C LEU A 184 6.77 23.94 19.62
N SER A 185 6.54 24.94 20.47
CA SER A 185 5.29 25.12 21.22
C SER A 185 4.74 26.53 20.96
N GLN A 186 3.42 26.71 20.93
CA GLN A 186 2.78 28.00 20.69
C GLN A 186 1.75 28.40 21.74
N ILE A 187 1.57 29.71 21.88
CA ILE A 187 0.42 30.35 22.52
C ILE A 187 -0.18 31.29 21.48
N MET A 188 -1.46 31.12 21.18
CA MET A 188 -2.22 32.00 20.30
C MET A 188 -3.20 32.85 21.11
N ALA A 189 -3.42 34.09 20.69
CA ALA A 189 -4.49 34.95 21.19
C ALA A 189 -5.20 35.66 20.03
N ASP A 190 -6.48 35.95 20.20
CA ASP A 190 -7.31 36.53 19.13
C ASP A 190 -6.99 38.01 18.85
N ASN A 191 -6.39 38.70 19.83
CA ASN A 191 -6.00 40.11 19.71
C ASN A 191 -4.62 40.40 20.32
N GLU A 192 -4.04 41.52 19.90
CA GLU A 192 -2.66 41.90 20.24
C GLU A 192 -2.47 42.20 21.73
N ASP A 193 -3.46 42.84 22.36
CA ASP A 193 -3.36 43.26 23.76
C ASP A 193 -3.34 42.05 24.69
N ASP A 194 -4.14 41.02 24.38
CA ASP A 194 -4.13 39.78 25.15
C ASP A 194 -2.83 38.99 24.91
N ALA A 195 -2.34 38.91 23.68
CA ALA A 195 -1.02 38.32 23.41
C ALA A 195 0.10 39.02 24.18
N LYS A 196 0.08 40.36 24.26
CA LYS A 196 1.06 41.14 25.03
C LYS A 196 0.99 40.83 26.53
N LYS A 197 -0.21 40.73 27.11
CA LYS A 197 -0.38 40.34 28.53
C LYS A 197 0.18 38.93 28.79
N LEU A 198 -0.06 37.99 27.87
CA LEU A 198 0.48 36.64 27.98
C LEU A 198 2.01 36.65 27.88
N TYR A 199 2.58 37.45 26.97
CA TYR A 199 4.02 37.64 26.87
C TYR A 199 4.62 38.23 28.16
N ASP A 200 3.99 39.24 28.75
CA ASP A 200 4.45 39.84 30.02
C ASP A 200 4.43 38.83 31.18
N ARG A 201 3.43 37.94 31.22
CA ARG A 201 3.36 36.83 32.20
C ARG A 201 4.49 35.83 32.01
N LEU A 202 4.82 35.48 30.76
CA LEU A 202 5.98 34.63 30.47
C LEU A 202 7.29 35.31 30.90
N GLN A 203 7.43 36.62 30.68
CA GLN A 203 8.61 37.39 31.11
C GLN A 203 8.73 37.46 32.64
N ALA A 204 7.60 37.40 33.35
CA ALA A 204 7.55 37.29 34.80
C ALA A 204 7.89 35.87 35.33
N GLY A 205 8.16 34.90 34.44
CA GLY A 205 8.58 33.55 34.78
C GLY A 205 7.46 32.52 34.89
N GLU A 206 6.26 32.82 34.39
CA GLU A 206 5.20 31.80 34.28
C GLU A 206 5.59 30.70 33.28
N ASP A 207 5.22 29.45 33.58
CA ASP A 207 5.51 28.32 32.71
C ASP A 207 4.73 28.40 31.39
N PHE A 208 5.44 28.21 30.27
CA PHE A 208 4.86 28.34 28.93
C PHE A 208 3.75 27.32 28.67
N ALA A 209 3.94 26.06 29.06
CA ALA A 209 2.99 24.99 28.76
C ALA A 209 1.72 25.14 29.60
N GLU A 210 1.85 25.54 30.87
CA GLU A 210 0.70 25.82 31.72
C GLU A 210 -0.07 27.05 31.27
N LEU A 211 0.62 28.09 30.80
CA LEU A 211 -0.03 29.27 30.22
C LEU A 211 -0.77 28.92 28.93
N ALA A 212 -0.14 28.13 28.05
CA ALA A 212 -0.75 27.65 26.81
C ALA A 212 -2.03 26.84 27.06
N LYS A 213 -2.03 25.91 28.01
CA LYS A 213 -3.22 25.12 28.36
C LYS A 213 -4.40 25.97 28.82
N LYS A 214 -4.12 27.06 29.54
CA LYS A 214 -5.15 27.87 30.21
C LYS A 214 -5.70 28.97 29.32
N GLU A 215 -4.83 29.61 28.53
CA GLU A 215 -5.14 30.90 27.89
C GLU A 215 -5.00 30.90 26.37
N SER A 216 -4.37 29.88 25.77
CA SER A 216 -4.20 29.87 24.31
C SER A 216 -5.55 29.69 23.61
N SER A 217 -5.81 30.52 22.61
CA SER A 217 -6.98 30.37 21.74
C SER A 217 -6.82 29.26 20.69
N ASP A 218 -5.60 28.70 20.53
CA ASP A 218 -5.39 27.50 19.71
C ASP A 218 -5.80 26.24 20.48
N THR A 219 -7.07 25.86 20.34
CA THR A 219 -7.64 24.69 21.03
C THR A 219 -6.99 23.36 20.64
N TYR A 220 -6.31 23.30 19.49
CA TYR A 220 -5.67 22.07 19.03
C TYR A 220 -4.41 21.76 19.86
N SER A 221 -3.50 22.73 20.01
CA SER A 221 -2.25 22.53 20.74
C SER A 221 -2.35 22.86 22.23
N ALA A 222 -3.30 23.72 22.65
CA ALA A 222 -3.44 24.18 24.04
C ALA A 222 -3.47 23.02 25.05
N SER A 223 -4.32 22.00 24.80
CA SER A 223 -4.47 20.85 25.69
C SER A 223 -3.16 20.07 25.93
N ASN A 224 -2.21 20.16 25.00
CA ASN A 224 -0.89 19.55 25.07
C ASN A 224 0.23 20.57 25.39
N GLY A 225 -0.11 21.68 26.07
CA GLY A 225 0.87 22.69 26.45
C GLY A 225 1.40 23.53 25.30
N GLY A 226 0.63 23.65 24.22
CA GLY A 226 1.00 24.41 23.03
C GLY A 226 1.87 23.65 22.04
N LYS A 227 2.22 22.38 22.30
CA LYS A 227 3.15 21.61 21.47
C LYS A 227 2.64 21.44 20.03
N MET A 228 3.51 21.77 19.07
CA MET A 228 3.27 21.61 17.63
C MET A 228 4.04 20.43 17.01
N GLY A 229 4.95 19.81 17.78
CA GLY A 229 5.84 18.77 17.28
C GLY A 229 6.99 19.34 16.45
N GLU A 230 7.60 18.48 15.61
CA GLU A 230 8.63 18.90 14.66
C GLU A 230 7.99 19.52 13.42
N VAL A 231 8.34 20.76 13.13
CA VAL A 231 7.84 21.52 11.99
C VAL A 231 9.00 21.86 11.06
N GLN A 232 8.85 21.55 9.77
CA GLN A 232 9.85 21.85 8.76
C GLN A 232 9.84 23.34 8.43
N ALA A 233 11.01 23.98 8.39
CA ALA A 233 11.13 25.42 8.14
C ALA A 233 10.49 25.82 6.79
N SER A 234 10.63 24.98 5.76
CA SER A 234 10.07 25.24 4.43
C SER A 234 8.54 25.15 4.35
N SER A 235 7.86 24.61 5.36
CA SER A 235 6.40 24.58 5.43
C SER A 235 5.81 25.70 6.29
N MET A 236 6.65 26.50 6.95
CA MET A 236 6.17 27.59 7.81
C MET A 236 5.79 28.82 6.97
N PRO A 237 4.71 29.53 7.34
CA PRO A 237 4.47 30.89 6.88
C PRO A 237 5.66 31.80 7.23
N GLU A 238 5.86 32.86 6.43
CA GLU A 238 7.02 33.74 6.54
C GLU A 238 7.14 34.38 7.93
N GLU A 239 6.03 34.83 8.51
CA GLU A 239 5.96 35.43 9.84
C GLU A 239 6.39 34.46 10.94
N PHE A 240 6.03 33.19 10.82
CA PHE A 240 6.44 32.14 11.76
C PHE A 240 7.94 31.85 11.61
N LEU A 241 8.41 31.68 10.37
CA LEU A 241 9.81 31.42 10.12
C LEU A 241 10.70 32.56 10.63
N ASN A 242 10.28 33.82 10.44
CA ASN A 242 10.98 35.00 10.95
C ASN A 242 11.03 35.02 12.50
N ALA A 243 9.92 34.71 13.16
CA ALA A 243 9.86 34.65 14.62
C ALA A 243 10.71 33.51 15.19
N VAL A 244 10.61 32.31 14.61
CA VAL A 244 11.32 31.10 15.05
C VAL A 244 12.82 31.22 14.79
N SER A 245 13.24 31.64 13.59
CA SER A 245 14.66 31.74 13.23
C SER A 245 15.44 32.79 14.01
N SER A 246 14.74 33.79 14.57
CA SER A 246 15.32 34.84 15.42
C SER A 246 15.23 34.52 16.92
N THR A 247 14.61 33.40 17.30
CA THR A 247 14.45 32.97 18.70
C THR A 247 15.48 31.90 19.05
N GLU A 248 16.17 32.08 20.18
CA GLU A 248 17.13 31.11 20.68
C GLU A 248 16.45 29.82 21.17
N ILE A 249 17.12 28.69 21.02
CA ILE A 249 16.66 27.39 21.54
C ILE A 249 16.47 27.50 23.06
N GLY A 250 15.34 27.00 23.56
CA GLY A 250 14.90 27.11 24.95
C GLY A 250 14.09 28.38 25.27
N SER A 251 14.09 29.37 24.37
CA SER A 251 13.40 30.65 24.56
C SER A 251 12.11 30.75 23.73
N TYR A 252 11.37 31.85 23.92
CA TYR A 252 10.17 32.16 23.14
C TYR A 252 10.25 33.51 22.44
N SER A 253 9.57 33.60 21.29
CA SER A 253 9.54 34.77 20.43
C SER A 253 8.82 35.94 21.09
N LYS A 254 8.99 37.13 20.54
CA LYS A 254 8.05 38.23 20.78
C LYS A 254 6.69 37.91 20.16
N VAL A 255 5.67 38.66 20.57
CA VAL A 255 4.35 38.62 19.92
C VAL A 255 4.49 39.01 18.45
N PHE A 256 3.94 38.20 17.56
CA PHE A 256 3.83 38.49 16.13
C PHE A 256 2.43 38.13 15.62
N LYS A 257 2.05 38.68 14.46
CA LYS A 257 0.73 38.50 13.85
C LYS A 257 0.80 37.53 12.68
N SER A 258 -0.20 36.65 12.56
CA SER A 258 -0.51 35.88 11.35
C SER A 258 -1.98 36.09 10.94
N ASP A 259 -2.41 35.41 9.88
CA ASP A 259 -3.82 35.38 9.46
C ASP A 259 -4.77 34.77 10.50
N MET A 260 -4.25 33.93 11.41
CA MET A 260 -5.04 33.26 12.45
C MET A 260 -5.16 34.05 13.76
N GLY A 261 -4.34 35.08 13.96
CA GLY A 261 -4.30 35.83 15.22
C GLY A 261 -2.90 36.28 15.60
N TYR A 262 -2.65 36.39 16.90
CA TYR A 262 -1.38 36.80 17.48
C TYR A 262 -0.72 35.63 18.21
N HIS A 263 0.59 35.49 18.04
CA HIS A 263 1.31 34.28 18.42
C HIS A 263 2.55 34.60 19.24
N ILE A 264 2.85 33.70 20.16
CA ILE A 264 4.14 33.58 20.86
C ILE A 264 4.59 32.14 20.65
N VAL A 265 5.79 31.94 20.10
CA VAL A 265 6.30 30.60 19.80
C VAL A 265 7.56 30.34 20.62
N LYS A 266 7.58 29.22 21.33
CA LYS A 266 8.75 28.69 22.02
C LYS A 266 9.51 27.74 21.10
N VAL A 267 10.82 27.97 20.97
CA VAL A 267 11.73 27.07 20.24
C VAL A 267 12.31 26.10 21.25
N GLU A 268 11.96 24.82 21.14
CA GLU A 268 12.43 23.77 22.06
C GLU A 268 13.71 23.12 21.55
N ASP A 269 13.80 22.89 20.24
CA ASP A 269 14.95 22.28 19.58
C ASP A 269 15.03 22.71 18.11
N LYS A 270 16.20 22.54 17.50
CA LYS A 270 16.45 22.79 16.09
C LYS A 270 17.36 21.70 15.52
N LYS A 271 16.86 20.98 14.51
CA LYS A 271 17.64 20.03 13.72
C LYS A 271 18.04 20.69 12.40
N ASP A 272 19.31 21.04 12.30
CA ASP A 272 19.89 21.66 11.11
C ASP A 272 21.28 21.15 10.77
N GLN A 273 21.78 20.13 11.48
CA GLN A 273 23.03 19.45 11.19
C GLN A 273 22.77 18.15 10.44
N LEU A 274 23.77 17.70 9.67
CA LEU A 274 23.65 16.47 8.89
C LEU A 274 23.43 15.26 9.81
N GLU A 275 24.10 15.22 10.95
CA GLU A 275 24.02 14.12 11.91
C GLU A 275 22.59 13.92 12.44
N ASP A 276 21.86 15.00 12.69
CA ASP A 276 20.48 14.97 13.17
C ASP A 276 19.49 14.46 12.12
N LEU A 277 19.83 14.68 10.84
CA LEU A 277 18.97 14.44 9.68
C LEU A 277 19.38 13.18 8.89
N LYS A 278 20.54 12.59 9.20
CA LYS A 278 21.17 11.53 8.41
C LYS A 278 20.24 10.34 8.16
N ALA A 279 19.53 9.85 9.18
CA ALA A 279 18.64 8.71 9.05
C ALA A 279 17.43 8.99 8.14
N GLU A 280 16.86 10.19 8.23
CA GLU A 280 15.73 10.60 7.40
C GLU A 280 16.15 10.85 5.94
N ILE A 281 17.33 11.46 5.75
CA ILE A 281 17.93 11.63 4.43
C ILE A 281 18.23 10.26 3.80
N GLU A 282 18.82 9.34 4.56
CA GLU A 282 19.08 7.98 4.08
C GLU A 282 17.78 7.28 3.66
N GLN A 283 16.72 7.39 4.46
CA GLN A 283 15.42 6.82 4.11
C GLN A 283 14.82 7.46 2.85
N THR A 284 14.92 8.79 2.73
CA THR A 284 14.47 9.52 1.54
C THR A 284 15.21 9.06 0.28
N LEU A 285 16.54 8.96 0.37
CA LEU A 285 17.39 8.49 -0.72
C LEU A 285 17.11 7.04 -1.09
N LYS A 286 16.89 6.16 -0.11
CA LYS A 286 16.45 4.76 -0.35
C LYS A 286 15.19 4.75 -1.20
N THR A 287 14.13 5.42 -0.75
CA THR A 287 12.86 5.50 -1.47
C THR A 287 13.04 6.06 -2.88
N GLN A 288 13.78 7.16 -3.05
CA GLN A 288 14.02 7.75 -4.37
C GLN A 288 14.78 6.79 -5.31
N LYS A 289 15.80 6.11 -4.80
CA LYS A 289 16.62 5.17 -5.58
C LYS A 289 15.81 3.96 -6.04
N PHE A 290 14.97 3.40 -5.16
CA PHE A 290 14.09 2.29 -5.53
C PHE A 290 12.95 2.71 -6.48
N VAL A 291 12.36 3.89 -6.28
CA VAL A 291 11.38 4.44 -7.24
C VAL A 291 12.02 4.66 -8.61
N GLY A 292 13.27 5.14 -8.66
CA GLY A 292 14.05 5.27 -9.89
C GLY A 292 14.25 3.92 -10.58
N TYR A 293 14.64 2.89 -9.82
CA TYR A 293 14.78 1.52 -10.32
C TYR A 293 13.46 0.98 -10.91
N MET A 294 12.35 1.12 -10.20
CA MET A 294 11.04 0.67 -10.69
C MET A 294 10.59 1.43 -11.95
N LYS A 295 10.88 2.74 -12.05
CA LYS A 295 10.62 3.52 -13.27
C LYS A 295 11.46 3.02 -14.45
N GLU A 296 12.72 2.70 -14.23
CA GLU A 296 13.59 2.15 -15.28
C GLU A 296 13.11 0.78 -15.76
N LEU A 297 12.75 -0.12 -14.84
CA LEU A 297 12.13 -1.41 -15.19
C LEU A 297 10.89 -1.21 -16.05
N ARG A 298 10.01 -0.29 -15.64
CA ARG A 298 8.77 0.01 -16.36
C ARG A 298 9.00 0.61 -17.74
N ALA A 299 10.01 1.47 -17.89
CA ALA A 299 10.36 2.09 -19.16
C ALA A 299 10.98 1.09 -20.15
N ASN A 300 11.70 0.09 -19.64
CA ASN A 300 12.37 -0.94 -20.45
C ASN A 300 11.48 -2.13 -20.80
N ALA A 301 10.27 -2.22 -20.21
CA ALA A 301 9.35 -3.32 -20.43
C ALA A 301 8.54 -3.17 -21.73
N ASP A 302 8.35 -4.26 -22.46
CA ASP A 302 7.37 -4.34 -23.56
C ASP A 302 5.96 -4.46 -22.96
N VAL A 303 5.27 -3.33 -22.86
CA VAL A 303 3.91 -3.26 -22.33
C VAL A 303 2.92 -2.99 -23.45
N LYS A 304 2.00 -3.93 -23.66
CA LYS A 304 0.88 -3.79 -24.59
C LYS A 304 -0.40 -3.74 -23.78
N LYS A 305 -1.03 -2.57 -23.72
CA LYS A 305 -2.35 -2.39 -23.09
C LYS A 305 -3.44 -2.82 -24.09
N MET A 306 -4.44 -3.52 -23.59
CA MET A 306 -5.61 -3.95 -24.36
C MET A 306 -6.84 -3.17 -23.89
N ASP A 307 -7.99 -3.45 -24.51
CA ASP A 307 -9.24 -2.83 -24.09
C ASP A 307 -9.61 -3.29 -22.68
N LEU A 308 -9.89 -2.32 -21.82
CA LEU A 308 -10.31 -2.61 -20.45
C LEU A 308 -11.78 -3.05 -20.43
N PRO A 309 -12.14 -4.03 -19.61
CA PRO A 309 -13.51 -4.51 -19.53
C PRO A 309 -14.49 -3.42 -19.07
N GLU A 310 -15.73 -3.56 -19.53
CA GLU A 310 -16.86 -2.89 -18.89
C GLU A 310 -17.18 -3.61 -17.58
N ILE A 311 -16.86 -2.95 -16.47
CA ILE A 311 -17.11 -3.48 -15.14
C ILE A 311 -18.51 -3.03 -14.69
N LYS A 312 -19.40 -4.00 -14.47
CA LYS A 312 -20.74 -3.80 -13.88
C LYS A 312 -20.63 -3.93 -12.37
N ASP A 313 -21.59 -3.36 -11.64
CA ASP A 313 -21.53 -3.36 -10.16
C ASP A 313 -21.49 -4.79 -9.56
N ASP A 314 -22.06 -5.81 -10.21
CA ASP A 314 -22.28 -7.16 -9.65
C ASP A 314 -21.15 -8.22 -9.88
N ASP A 315 -20.20 -8.00 -10.79
CA ASP A 315 -19.12 -8.96 -11.16
C ASP A 315 -18.08 -9.39 -10.07
N VAL A 316 -18.27 -9.20 -8.75
CA VAL A 316 -17.38 -9.79 -7.71
C VAL A 316 -18.17 -10.67 -6.77
N LYS A 317 -17.87 -11.98 -6.83
CA LYS A 317 -18.43 -12.97 -5.92
C LYS A 317 -17.79 -12.86 -4.54
N THR A 318 -18.61 -12.88 -3.50
CA THR A 318 -18.13 -13.01 -2.11
C THR A 318 -17.80 -14.46 -1.79
N ASP A 319 -17.09 -14.69 -0.67
CA ASP A 319 -16.82 -16.05 -0.17
C ASP A 319 -18.11 -16.86 0.08
N ASP A 320 -19.24 -16.19 0.34
CA ASP A 320 -20.55 -16.85 0.50
C ASP A 320 -21.12 -17.31 -0.87
N GLU A 321 -20.89 -16.57 -1.95
CA GLU A 321 -21.31 -16.93 -3.32
C GLU A 321 -20.33 -17.89 -4.03
N ALA A 322 -19.04 -17.83 -3.68
CA ALA A 322 -18.02 -18.72 -4.22
C ALA A 322 -18.22 -20.17 -3.74
N LYS A 323 -18.63 -20.35 -2.48
CA LYS A 323 -18.96 -21.67 -1.91
C LYS A 323 -20.22 -22.30 -2.50
N ASP A 324 -21.20 -21.50 -2.90
CA ASP A 324 -22.42 -21.99 -3.57
C ASP A 324 -22.20 -22.37 -5.04
N ALA A 325 -21.17 -21.82 -5.69
CA ALA A 325 -20.82 -22.16 -7.07
C ALA A 325 -20.13 -23.52 -7.19
N ASP A 326 -19.20 -23.84 -6.27
CA ASP A 326 -18.51 -25.15 -6.23
C ASP A 326 -19.47 -26.31 -5.92
N ASN A 327 -20.61 -26.04 -5.27
CA ASN A 327 -21.61 -27.06 -4.94
C ASN A 327 -22.59 -27.36 -6.08
N LYS A 328 -22.61 -26.55 -7.16
CA LYS A 328 -23.48 -26.78 -8.33
C LYS A 328 -22.82 -27.60 -9.44
N ASP A 329 -21.49 -27.62 -9.52
CA ASP A 329 -20.76 -28.41 -10.51
C ASP A 329 -20.56 -29.88 -10.08
N ALA A 330 -20.87 -30.22 -8.82
CA ALA A 330 -20.80 -31.59 -8.31
C ALA A 330 -22.02 -32.47 -8.63
N ASP A 331 -23.16 -31.88 -9.04
CA ASP A 331 -24.46 -32.57 -9.11
C ASP A 331 -24.87 -33.01 -10.53
N THR A 332 -23.94 -33.06 -11.50
CA THR A 332 -24.23 -33.49 -12.90
C THR A 332 -23.44 -34.70 -13.38
N LYS A 333 -22.96 -35.55 -12.47
CA LYS A 333 -22.38 -36.86 -12.83
C LYS A 333 -22.77 -37.96 -11.85
N ASP A 334 -24.04 -38.34 -11.82
CA ASP A 334 -24.37 -39.77 -11.70
C ASP A 334 -25.82 -40.02 -12.16
N ASP A 335 -25.97 -40.46 -13.40
CA ASP A 335 -27.25 -40.98 -13.89
C ASP A 335 -26.96 -42.07 -14.93
N SER A 336 -26.68 -43.30 -14.45
CA SER A 336 -27.04 -44.53 -15.18
C SER A 336 -26.97 -45.79 -14.31
N LYS A 337 -28.13 -46.28 -13.85
CA LYS A 337 -28.63 -47.67 -13.95
C LYS A 337 -29.83 -47.83 -12.99
N ASP A 338 -31.05 -47.95 -13.52
CA ASP A 338 -31.70 -49.24 -13.90
C ASP A 338 -31.51 -50.32 -12.80
N THR A 339 -32.53 -50.97 -12.23
CA THR A 339 -33.94 -51.17 -12.62
C THR A 339 -34.65 -51.92 -11.48
N GLU A 340 -35.93 -51.61 -11.29
CA GLU A 340 -37.06 -52.52 -11.01
C GLU A 340 -37.15 -53.40 -9.75
N THR A 341 -38.24 -53.12 -8.99
CA THR A 341 -39.26 -54.04 -8.40
C THR A 341 -38.84 -54.98 -7.27
N LYS A 342 -39.65 -55.32 -6.26
CA LYS A 342 -41.06 -55.14 -5.86
C LYS A 342 -41.06 -55.39 -4.34
N ASP A 343 -41.73 -54.57 -3.55
CA ASP A 343 -43.08 -54.87 -2.99
C ASP A 343 -43.11 -56.16 -2.17
N ASP A 344 -43.09 -56.05 -0.83
CA ASP A 344 -44.18 -56.57 0.00
C ASP A 344 -44.01 -56.17 1.48
N SER A 345 -45.16 -55.77 2.02
CA SER A 345 -45.60 -55.59 3.40
C SER A 345 -45.06 -56.57 4.44
N GLU A 346 -44.86 -56.11 5.69
CA GLU A 346 -45.79 -56.31 6.81
C GLU A 346 -45.18 -55.84 8.14
N ALA A 347 -46.09 -55.43 9.02
CA ALA A 347 -45.85 -54.94 10.37
C ALA A 347 -45.58 -56.08 11.37
N GLU A 348 -44.91 -55.75 12.47
CA GLU A 348 -45.12 -56.19 13.87
C GLU A 348 -43.83 -55.84 14.65
N ASP A 349 -43.85 -54.83 15.50
CA ASP A 349 -44.18 -54.93 16.94
C ASP A 349 -43.47 -56.11 17.65
N LYS A 350 -42.38 -55.81 18.37
CA LYS A 350 -42.33 -56.03 19.83
C LYS A 350 -41.03 -55.57 20.48
N SER A 351 -41.25 -55.16 21.71
CA SER A 351 -40.37 -54.68 22.75
C SER A 351 -39.41 -55.72 23.31
N ASP A 352 -38.47 -55.19 24.11
CA ASP A 352 -37.72 -55.83 25.19
C ASP A 352 -36.59 -56.79 24.73
N ASN A 353 -35.40 -56.81 25.33
CA ASN A 353 -35.06 -56.52 26.70
C ASN A 353 -33.52 -56.45 26.82
N LYS A 354 -33.06 -55.54 27.69
CA LYS A 354 -31.85 -55.62 28.53
C LYS A 354 -30.46 -55.31 27.96
#